data_AF-A0A951XET9-F1
#
_entry.id   AF-A0A951XET9-F1
#
_cell.length_a   1.000
_cell.length_b   1.000
_cell.length_c   1.000
_cell.angle_alpha   90.00
_cell.angle_beta   90.00
_cell.angle_gamma   90.00
#
_symmetry.space_group_name_H-M   'P 1'
#
loop_
_entity.id
_entity.type
_entity.pdbx_description
1 polymer ?
#
loop_
_entity_poly.entity_id
_entity_poly.type
_entity_poly.pdbx_seq_one_letter_code
_entity_poly.pdbx_strand_id
1 'polypeptide(L)'
;MQAITYTAARENLASTMDRVCRDRAPMIITRNREQAVVMLSLAEFEALEETAHLLRSPANARRLIASISTLEAGRGKVRKVDLES
;
A
#
# COMPACT_ATOMS: atom_id res chain seq x y z
N MET A 1 8.24 6.11 10.25
CA MET A 1 7.91 4.72 10.62
C MET A 1 8.19 4.55 12.10
N GLN A 2 7.21 4.14 12.90
CA GLN A 2 7.41 3.96 14.35
C GLN A 2 7.79 2.50 14.64
N ALA A 3 8.64 2.29 15.66
CA ALA A 3 9.05 0.98 16.11
C ALA A 3 8.62 0.76 17.56
N ILE A 4 8.08 -0.42 17.85
CA ILE A 4 7.75 -0.89 19.20
C ILE A 4 8.40 -2.24 19.45
N THR A 5 8.66 -2.56 20.72
CA THR A 5 9.17 -3.88 21.09
C THR A 5 8.07 -4.92 20.97
N TYR A 6 8.45 -6.18 20.79
CA TYR A 6 7.55 -7.33 20.80
C TYR A 6 6.67 -7.35 22.07
N THR A 7 7.26 -7.06 23.23
CA THR A 7 6.52 -7.01 24.50
C THR A 7 5.44 -5.94 24.48
N ALA A 8 5.78 -4.71 24.04
CA ALA A 8 4.82 -3.62 23.94
C ALA A 8 3.70 -3.92 22.92
N ALA A 9 4.04 -4.52 21.78
CA ALA A 9 3.08 -4.95 20.76
C ALA A 9 2.14 -6.03 21.28
N ARG A 10 2.66 -7.01 22.02
CA ARG A 10 1.87 -8.10 22.61
C ARG A 10 0.89 -7.57 23.67
N GLU A 11 1.33 -6.67 24.53
CA GLU A 11 0.50 -6.07 25.58
C GLU A 11 -0.58 -5.15 25.03
N ASN A 12 -0.36 -4.53 23.87
CA ASN A 12 -1.23 -3.51 23.30
C ASN A 12 -1.69 -3.87 21.87
N LEU A 13 -1.90 -5.15 21.57
CA LEU A 13 -2.07 -5.61 20.18
C LEU A 13 -3.26 -4.97 19.48
N ALA A 14 -4.43 -4.96 20.13
CA ALA A 14 -5.65 -4.40 19.54
C ALA A 14 -5.50 -2.89 19.21
N SER A 15 -5.03 -2.09 20.17
CA SER A 15 -4.84 -0.65 19.96
C SER A 15 -3.72 -0.35 18.96
N THR A 16 -2.72 -1.22 18.88
CA THR A 16 -1.67 -1.17 17.86
C THR A 16 -2.26 -1.39 16.46
N MET A 17 -3.11 -2.41 16.28
CA MET A 17 -3.81 -2.68 15.02
C MET A 17 -4.73 -1.52 14.63
N ASP A 18 -5.53 -1.01 15.56
CA ASP A 18 -6.41 0.14 15.33
C ASP A 18 -5.63 1.36 14.85
N ARG A 19 -4.46 1.61 15.45
CA ARG A 19 -3.58 2.71 15.04
C ARG A 19 -3.03 2.51 13.64
N VAL A 20 -2.57 1.30 13.29
CA VAL A 20 -2.06 1.00 11.94
C VAL A 20 -3.17 1.19 10.89
N CYS A 21 -4.39 0.73 11.17
CA CYS A 21 -5.52 0.88 10.27
C CYS A 21 -5.97 2.34 10.12
N ARG A 22 -6.09 3.08 11.22
CA ARG A 22 -6.53 4.47 11.23
C ARG A 22 -5.52 5.40 10.57
N ASP A 23 -4.24 5.25 10.92
CA ASP A 23 -3.20 6.17 10.49
C ASP A 23 -2.64 5.80 9.10
N ARG A 24 -3.04 4.63 8.56
CA ARG A 24 -2.55 4.06 7.29
C ARG A 24 -1.02 4.06 7.21
N ALA A 25 -0.38 3.73 8.33
CA ALA A 25 1.07 3.82 8.48
C ALA A 25 1.64 2.50 9.02
N PRO A 26 2.74 1.98 8.44
CA PRO A 26 3.38 0.76 8.93
C PRO A 26 3.97 0.95 10.33
N MET A 27 3.94 -0.15 11.10
CA MET A 27 4.62 -0.23 12.39
C MET A 27 5.64 -1.34 12.42
N ILE A 28 6.85 -1.04 12.88
CA ILE A 28 7.92 -2.02 13.07
C ILE A 28 7.77 -2.66 14.44
N ILE A 29 7.81 -3.98 14.49
CA ILE A 29 7.86 -4.74 15.74
C ILE A 29 9.23 -5.40 15.82
N THR A 30 10.00 -5.05 16.84
CA THR A 30 11.35 -5.56 17.06
C THR A 30 11.38 -6.60 18.17
N ARG A 31 12.28 -7.58 18.06
CA ARG A 31 12.52 -8.59 19.10
C ARG A 31 14.01 -8.63 19.42
N ASN A 32 14.36 -8.78 20.70
CA ASN A 32 15.74 -8.71 21.15
C ASN A 32 16.62 -9.72 20.39
N ARG A 33 17.64 -9.21 19.69
CA ARG A 33 18.60 -9.99 18.89
C ARG A 33 17.98 -10.87 17.79
N GLU A 34 16.74 -10.62 17.40
CA GLU A 34 16.02 -11.34 16.36
C GLU A 34 15.57 -10.40 15.23
N GLN A 35 15.07 -10.99 14.13
CA GLN A 35 14.56 -10.22 13.00
C GLN A 35 13.30 -9.43 13.37
N ALA A 36 13.19 -8.21 12.82
CA ALA A 36 12.01 -7.38 12.99
C ALA A 36 10.94 -7.70 11.93
N VAL A 37 9.69 -7.43 12.26
CA VAL A 37 8.55 -7.55 11.33
C VAL A 37 7.86 -6.20 11.16
N VAL A 38 7.10 -6.04 10.08
CA VAL A 38 6.26 -4.87 9.84
C VAL A 38 4.79 -5.29 9.93
N MET A 39 4.01 -4.54 10.71
CA MET A 39 2.56 -4.62 10.72
C MET A 39 2.00 -3.55 9.77
N LEU A 40 1.13 -3.99 8.87
CA LEU A 40 0.37 -3.17 7.94
C LEU A 40 -1.12 -3.47 8.12
N SER A 41 -1.98 -2.53 7.75
CA SER A 41 -3.40 -2.85 7.56
C SER A 41 -3.52 -3.70 6.29
N LEU A 42 -4.56 -4.52 6.22
CA LEU A 42 -4.79 -5.37 5.05
C LEU A 42 -4.90 -4.53 3.77
N ALA A 43 -5.66 -3.42 3.81
CA ALA A 43 -5.85 -2.54 2.67
C ALA A 43 -4.53 -1.92 2.16
N GLU A 44 -3.62 -1.53 3.06
CA GLU A 44 -2.32 -1.01 2.65
C GLU A 44 -1.41 -2.10 2.09
N PHE A 45 -1.49 -3.33 2.63
CA PHE A 45 -0.77 -4.48 2.07
C PHE A 45 -1.26 -4.82 0.65
N GLU A 46 -2.57 -4.92 0.45
CA GLU A 46 -3.18 -5.19 -0.86
C GLU A 46 -2.85 -4.08 -1.87
N ALA A 47 -2.89 -2.81 -1.45
CA ALA A 47 -2.51 -1.68 -2.31
C ALA A 47 -1.03 -1.75 -2.75
N LEU A 48 -0.14 -2.18 -1.85
CA LEU A 48 1.27 -2.40 -2.18
C LEU A 48 1.46 -3.57 -3.14
N GLU A 49 0.75 -4.68 -2.93
CA GLU A 49 0.81 -5.83 -3.83
C GLU A 49 0.31 -5.48 -5.23
N GLU A 50 -0.81 -4.76 -5.34
CA GLU A 50 -1.37 -4.35 -6.62
C GLU A 50 -0.45 -3.34 -7.34
N THR A 51 0.09 -2.37 -6.60
CA THR A 51 1.06 -1.42 -7.16
C THR A 51 2.29 -2.16 -7.67
N ALA A 52 2.83 -3.09 -6.89
CA ALA A 52 3.97 -3.91 -7.30
C ALA A 52 3.62 -4.79 -8.51
N HIS A 53 2.39 -5.32 -8.59
CA HIS A 53 1.89 -6.09 -9.72
C HIS A 53 1.87 -5.23 -11.00
N LEU A 54 1.22 -4.07 -10.96
CA LEU A 54 1.11 -3.14 -12.09
C LEU A 54 2.49 -2.68 -12.59
N LEU A 55 3.44 -2.45 -11.67
CA LEU A 55 4.77 -1.97 -11.99
C LEU A 55 5.78 -3.07 -12.33
N ARG A 56 5.43 -4.36 -12.15
CA ARG A 56 6.34 -5.49 -12.35
C ARG A 56 6.90 -5.59 -13.77
N SER A 57 6.09 -5.28 -14.78
CA SER A 57 6.50 -5.27 -16.18
C SER A 57 6.99 -3.87 -16.57
N PRO A 58 8.25 -3.70 -17.02
CA PRO A 58 8.75 -2.39 -17.44
C PRO A 58 7.92 -1.76 -18.56
N ALA A 59 7.39 -2.58 -19.47
CA ALA A 59 6.51 -2.10 -20.54
C ALA A 59 5.17 -1.58 -19.98
N ASN A 60 4.57 -2.30 -19.03
CA ASN A 60 3.33 -1.88 -18.40
C ASN A 60 3.52 -0.63 -17.53
N ALA A 61 4.59 -0.58 -16.74
CA ALA A 61 4.93 0.56 -15.89
C ALA A 61 5.08 1.84 -16.71
N ARG A 62 5.85 1.80 -17.82
CA ARG A 62 6.00 2.94 -18.74
C ARG A 62 4.66 3.39 -19.32
N ARG A 63 3.83 2.44 -19.77
CA ARG A 63 2.50 2.74 -20.32
C ARG A 63 1.58 3.39 -19.29
N LEU A 64 1.59 2.89 -18.05
CA LEU A 64 0.76 3.41 -16.96
C LEU A 64 1.18 4.84 -16.58
N ILE A 65 2.48 5.07 -16.36
CA ILE A 65 3.03 6.40 -16.02
C ILE A 65 2.74 7.42 -17.13
N ALA A 66 2.92 7.03 -18.40
CA ALA A 66 2.62 7.90 -19.54
C ALA A 66 1.12 8.22 -19.66
N SER A 67 0.26 7.25 -19.33
CA SER A 67 -1.20 7.44 -19.33
C SER A 67 -1.63 8.41 -18.22
N ILE A 68 -1.09 8.26 -17.01
CA ILE A 68 -1.33 9.18 -15.88
C ILE A 68 -0.92 10.61 -16.27
N SER A 69 0.30 10.81 -16.77
CA SER A 69 0.78 12.13 -17.20
C SER A 69 -0.07 12.76 -18.31
N THR A 70 -0.60 11.94 -19.23
CA THR A 70 -1.49 12.42 -20.30
C THR A 70 -2.83 12.91 -19.73
N LEU A 71 -3.38 12.21 -18.74
CA LEU A 71 -4.62 12.60 -18.06
C LEU A 71 -4.42 13.86 -17.21
N GLU A 72 -3.33 13.94 -16.44
CA GLU A 72 -2.97 15.13 -15.63
C GLU A 72 -2.78 16.37 -16.50
N ALA A 73 -2.26 16.20 -17.72
CA ALA A 73 -2.12 17.28 -18.70
C ALA A 73 -3.43 17.63 -19.44
N GLY A 74 -4.57 17.06 -19.05
CA GLY A 74 -5.87 17.32 -19.66
C GLY A 74 -6.04 16.77 -21.08
N ARG A 75 -5.15 15.88 -21.55
CA ARG A 75 -5.19 15.28 -22.89
C ARG A 75 -6.02 14.00 -22.97
N GLY A 76 -6.78 13.69 -21.91
CA GLY A 76 -7.72 12.58 -21.89
C GLY A 76 -8.87 12.78 -22.89
N LYS A 77 -9.34 11.69 -23.51
CA LYS A 77 -10.51 11.71 -24.40
C LYS A 77 -11.68 11.02 -23.72
N VAL A 78 -12.78 11.75 -23.54
CA VAL A 78 -14.04 11.18 -23.04
C VAL A 78 -14.62 10.24 -24.10
N ARG A 79 -15.02 9.05 -23.65
CA ARG A 79 -15.69 8.03 -24.47
C ARG A 79 -16.90 7.53 -23.70
N LYS A 80 -18.02 7.38 -24.39
CA LYS A 80 -19.19 6.67 -23.85
C LYS A 80 -18.89 5.17 -23.93
N VAL A 81 -19.03 4.48 -22.81
CA VAL A 81 -18.93 3.02 -22.74
C VAL A 81 -20.34 2.50 -22.59
N ASP A 82 -20.83 1.73 -23.56
CA ASP A 82 -22.09 1.01 -23.43
C ASP A 82 -21.77 -0.30 -22.67
N LEU A 83 -22.25 -0.42 -21.43
CA LEU A 83 -21.98 -1.58 -20.56
C LEU A 83 -23.03 -2.70 -20.71
N GLU A 84 -23.79 -2.71 -21.81
CA GLU A 84 -24.70 -3.81 -22.13
C GLU A 84 -24.05 -4.76 -23.14
N SER A 85 -23.41 -5.81 -22.63
CA SER A 85 -23.00 -7.02 -23.34
C SER A 85 -22.90 -8.18 -22.36
#